data_AF-A0A1E4L4V8-F1
#
_entry.id   AF-A0A1E4L4V8-F1
#
_cell.length_a   1.000
_cell.length_b   1.000
_cell.length_c   1.000
_cell.angle_alpha   90.00
_cell.angle_beta   90.00
_cell.angle_gamma   90.00
#
_symmetry.space_group_name_H-M   'P 1'
#
loop_
_entity.id
_entity.type
_entity.pdbx_description
1 polymer ?
#
loop_
_entity_poly.entity_id
_entity_poly.type
_entity_poly.pdbx_seq_one_letter_code
_entity_poly.pdbx_strand_id
1 'polypeptide(L)'
;MNRNLKFAIAAAIASLGVTSQAHALTASTSTASGSLFLYAFDDRTIIGNSTATNSAIFDLGLASAFDATKNQTFDFSTNSAWTSYISTIANPANVKWGVYGVTKGTGAATGSSLITTLSVVPASIGGFAFGSSIVNYNTEISVYGPTASSGSSGFNAVTTNDLATGTWANNAGIIPGTLTAGLGGSMDFFKYTSTGSKATSLATKTAYATGGDADYFTLSNTGVLTYTAVASVPEADSYAMMLAGLGLVGYMVRRRKAA
;
A
#
# COMPACT_ATOMS: atom_id res chain seq x y z
N MET A 1 -17.50 16.91 21.96
CA MET A 1 -17.06 15.62 21.37
C MET A 1 -16.28 14.85 22.45
N ASN A 2 -16.83 13.72 22.91
CA ASN A 2 -16.49 13.09 24.19
C ASN A 2 -15.13 12.35 24.14
N ARG A 3 -14.26 12.59 25.13
CA ARG A 3 -12.87 12.06 25.18
C ARG A 3 -12.80 10.52 25.14
N ASN A 4 -13.85 9.84 25.59
CA ASN A 4 -13.93 8.38 25.61
C ASN A 4 -14.04 7.77 24.19
N LEU A 5 -14.63 8.47 23.23
CA LEU A 5 -14.70 8.02 21.84
C LEU A 5 -13.32 8.07 21.17
N LYS A 6 -12.52 9.08 21.52
CA LYS A 6 -11.14 9.23 21.03
C LYS A 6 -10.22 8.12 21.57
N PHE A 7 -10.41 7.73 22.83
CA PHE A 7 -9.66 6.63 23.44
C PHE A 7 -10.06 5.25 22.89
N ALA A 8 -11.35 5.02 22.61
CA ALA A 8 -11.79 3.76 22.01
C ALA A 8 -11.26 3.57 20.57
N ILE A 9 -11.21 4.64 19.77
CA ILE A 9 -10.64 4.61 18.41
C ILE A 9 -9.12 4.45 18.47
N ALA A 10 -8.42 5.17 19.37
CA ALA A 10 -6.97 5.05 19.51
C ALA A 10 -6.54 3.66 20.07
N ALA A 11 -7.32 3.04 20.94
CA ALA A 11 -7.05 1.71 21.50
C ALA A 11 -7.36 0.56 20.53
N ALA A 12 -8.33 0.73 19.62
CA ALA A 12 -8.58 -0.20 18.52
C ALA A 12 -7.43 -0.19 17.50
N ILE A 13 -6.78 0.95 17.29
CA ILE A 13 -5.59 1.09 16.42
C ILE A 13 -4.34 0.47 17.07
N ALA A 14 -4.24 0.47 18.40
CA ALA A 14 -3.08 -0.06 19.13
C ALA A 14 -3.12 -1.58 19.44
N SER A 15 -4.26 -2.25 19.25
CA SER A 15 -4.44 -3.68 19.59
C SER A 15 -4.42 -4.64 18.39
N LEU A 16 -4.20 -4.13 17.18
CA LEU A 16 -3.87 -4.93 16.00
C LEU A 16 -2.37 -5.28 16.06
N GLY A 17 -2.09 -6.28 16.89
CA GLY A 17 -0.76 -6.77 17.19
C GLY A 17 0.09 -7.04 15.95
N VAL A 18 1.32 -6.58 16.07
CA VAL A 18 2.49 -6.80 15.21
C VAL A 18 2.55 -8.26 14.76
N THR A 19 2.29 -8.50 13.48
CA THR A 19 2.90 -9.65 12.81
C THR A 19 4.13 -9.12 12.09
N SER A 20 5.29 -9.25 12.73
CA SER A 20 6.57 -9.24 12.02
C SER A 20 6.57 -10.50 11.16
N GLN A 21 5.87 -10.46 10.02
CA GLN A 21 5.79 -11.62 9.15
C GLN A 21 7.16 -11.84 8.54
N ALA A 22 7.81 -12.87 9.05
CA ALA A 22 9.15 -13.28 8.67
C ALA A 22 9.12 -14.00 7.32
N HIS A 23 8.82 -13.28 6.24
CA HIS A 23 8.90 -13.82 4.88
C HIS A 23 10.24 -13.48 4.24
N ALA A 24 10.66 -14.36 3.33
CA ALA A 24 11.79 -14.10 2.44
C ALA A 24 11.28 -13.32 1.23
N LEU A 25 11.97 -12.23 0.88
CA LEU A 25 11.64 -11.46 -0.31
C LEU A 25 11.70 -12.36 -1.54
N THR A 26 10.56 -12.57 -2.19
CA THR A 26 10.40 -13.55 -3.26
C THR A 26 10.02 -12.86 -4.56
N ALA A 27 10.78 -13.10 -5.62
CA ALA A 27 10.46 -12.61 -6.95
C ALA A 27 9.19 -13.29 -7.51
N SER A 28 8.43 -12.55 -8.32
CA SER A 28 7.28 -13.13 -9.01
C SER A 28 7.75 -13.99 -10.19
N THR A 29 7.04 -15.10 -10.43
CA THR A 29 7.25 -15.95 -11.62
C THR A 29 5.96 -16.12 -12.41
N SER A 30 6.01 -16.81 -13.56
CA SER A 30 4.82 -17.14 -14.36
C SER A 30 3.75 -17.92 -13.59
N THR A 31 4.12 -18.57 -12.49
CA THR A 31 3.25 -19.45 -11.70
C THR A 31 3.20 -19.10 -10.21
N ALA A 32 4.16 -18.35 -9.68
CA ALA A 32 4.24 -17.99 -8.27
C ALA A 32 4.08 -16.48 -8.04
N SER A 33 3.40 -16.16 -6.93
CA SER A 33 3.35 -14.79 -6.39
C SER A 33 4.70 -14.39 -5.85
N GLY A 34 5.06 -13.12 -6.06
CA GLY A 34 6.13 -12.50 -5.30
C GLY A 34 5.63 -11.92 -3.98
N SER A 35 6.56 -11.31 -3.24
CA SER A 35 6.29 -10.56 -2.00
C SER A 35 5.54 -9.25 -2.23
N LEU A 36 4.69 -8.89 -1.30
CA LEU A 36 4.23 -7.54 -1.07
C LEU A 36 5.28 -6.83 -0.21
N PHE A 37 5.76 -5.68 -0.63
CA PHE A 37 6.74 -4.92 0.13
C PHE A 37 6.37 -3.44 0.23
N LEU A 38 6.75 -2.82 1.34
CA LEU A 38 6.86 -1.37 1.45
C LEU A 38 8.22 -0.96 0.88
N TYR A 39 8.23 0.00 -0.02
CA TYR A 39 9.42 0.67 -0.51
C TYR A 39 9.37 2.14 -0.10
N ALA A 40 10.39 2.61 0.61
CA ALA A 40 10.54 4.00 1.05
C ALA A 40 11.88 4.55 0.51
N PHE A 41 11.87 5.79 0.01
CA PHE A 41 13.04 6.40 -0.59
C PHE A 41 13.05 7.92 -0.39
N ASP A 42 14.24 8.51 -0.32
CA ASP A 42 14.42 9.96 -0.35
C ASP A 42 14.24 10.49 -1.78
N ASP A 43 13.43 11.55 -1.97
CA ASP A 43 13.07 12.09 -3.28
C ASP A 43 14.30 12.56 -4.05
N ARG A 44 14.37 12.12 -5.31
CA ARG A 44 15.53 12.25 -6.18
C ARG A 44 15.45 13.57 -6.95
N THR A 45 15.96 14.67 -6.38
CA THR A 45 16.18 15.88 -7.19
C THR A 45 17.61 15.93 -7.73
N ILE A 46 17.78 15.53 -9.00
CA ILE A 46 18.94 15.92 -9.80
C ILE A 46 18.52 17.09 -10.69
N ILE A 47 18.95 18.29 -10.31
CA ILE A 47 19.69 19.29 -11.12
C ILE A 47 20.26 20.29 -10.09
N GLY A 48 21.58 20.34 -9.94
CA GLY A 48 22.27 21.36 -9.13
C GLY A 48 23.15 20.81 -8.01
N ASN A 49 22.58 20.34 -6.89
CA ASN A 49 23.28 19.65 -5.80
C ASN A 49 22.27 19.16 -4.73
N SER A 50 21.95 17.87 -4.69
CA SER A 50 21.20 17.24 -3.59
C SER A 50 21.78 15.85 -3.31
N THR A 51 22.26 15.61 -2.09
CA THR A 51 23.07 14.45 -1.67
C THR A 51 22.32 13.47 -0.76
N ALA A 52 21.08 13.11 -1.05
CA ALA A 52 20.44 11.99 -0.36
C ALA A 52 19.69 11.10 -1.35
N THR A 53 20.13 9.84 -1.39
CA THR A 53 19.81 8.81 -2.39
C THR A 53 19.61 7.47 -1.67
N ASN A 54 18.99 7.51 -0.49
CA ASN A 54 18.83 6.33 0.35
C ASN A 54 17.45 5.74 0.14
N SER A 55 17.37 4.42 0.25
CA SER A 55 16.15 3.66 0.05
C SER A 55 16.08 2.50 1.04
N ALA A 56 14.87 2.08 1.35
CA ALA A 56 14.62 0.97 2.24
C ALA A 56 13.40 0.17 1.77
N ILE A 57 13.47 -1.13 1.96
CA ILE A 57 12.43 -2.08 1.60
C ILE A 57 12.10 -2.96 2.79
N PHE A 58 10.81 -3.21 2.98
CA PHE A 58 10.28 -3.98 4.10
C PHE A 58 9.27 -4.97 3.57
N ASP A 59 9.48 -6.25 3.86
CA ASP A 59 8.56 -7.31 3.45
C ASP A 59 7.28 -7.27 4.29
N LEU A 60 6.14 -7.34 3.60
CA LEU A 60 4.80 -7.38 4.16
C LEU A 60 4.18 -8.78 4.03
N GLY A 61 4.88 -9.72 3.39
CA GLY A 61 4.47 -11.09 3.12
C GLY A 61 4.12 -11.36 1.66
N LEU A 62 3.45 -12.47 1.36
CA LEU A 62 3.12 -12.80 -0.04
C LEU A 62 2.00 -11.90 -0.60
N ALA A 63 2.19 -11.36 -1.80
CA ALA A 63 1.19 -10.49 -2.44
C ALA A 63 -0.15 -11.21 -2.67
N SER A 64 -0.13 -12.50 -2.98
CA SER A 64 -1.35 -13.32 -3.11
C SER A 64 -2.07 -13.61 -1.79
N ALA A 65 -1.40 -13.43 -0.66
CA ALA A 65 -1.96 -13.72 0.67
C ALA A 65 -2.47 -12.46 1.40
N PHE A 66 -2.37 -11.28 0.78
CA PHE A 66 -2.81 -10.03 1.39
C PHE A 66 -4.34 -10.00 1.58
N ASP A 67 -4.79 -9.98 2.83
CA ASP A 67 -6.21 -9.89 3.19
C ASP A 67 -6.71 -8.45 3.13
N ALA A 68 -7.16 -8.02 1.96
CA ALA A 68 -7.72 -6.69 1.74
C ALA A 68 -9.05 -6.43 2.47
N THR A 69 -9.65 -7.45 3.11
CA THR A 69 -10.97 -7.32 3.77
C THR A 69 -10.89 -6.83 5.22
N LYS A 70 -9.68 -6.70 5.76
CA LYS A 70 -9.45 -6.30 7.16
C LYS A 70 -8.36 -5.25 7.23
N ASN A 71 -8.47 -4.38 8.23
CA ASN A 71 -7.39 -3.47 8.60
C ASN A 71 -6.17 -4.28 9.01
N GLN A 72 -5.00 -3.86 8.54
CA GLN A 72 -3.72 -4.50 8.85
C GLN A 72 -2.72 -3.42 9.25
N THR A 73 -1.86 -3.73 10.22
CA THR A 73 -0.82 -2.83 10.70
C THR A 73 0.53 -3.55 10.66
N PHE A 74 1.51 -2.89 10.05
CA PHE A 74 2.90 -3.31 10.00
C PHE A 74 3.71 -2.26 10.74
N ASP A 75 4.25 -2.63 11.90
CA ASP A 75 4.98 -1.71 12.76
C ASP A 75 6.49 -1.88 12.57
N PHE A 76 7.11 -0.90 11.91
CA PHE A 76 8.56 -0.83 11.73
C PHE A 76 9.24 0.14 12.70
N SER A 77 8.52 0.69 13.69
CA SER A 77 9.05 1.73 14.58
C SER A 77 10.26 1.30 15.40
N THR A 78 10.37 0.00 15.70
CA THR A 78 11.50 -0.61 16.39
C THR A 78 12.43 -1.39 15.45
N ASN A 79 12.14 -1.38 14.14
CA ASN A 79 12.92 -2.10 13.16
C ASN A 79 14.26 -1.41 12.91
N SER A 80 15.36 -2.17 12.99
CA SER A 80 16.72 -1.63 12.81
C SER A 80 16.95 -1.05 11.42
N ALA A 81 16.34 -1.62 10.37
CA ALA A 81 16.42 -1.07 9.01
C ALA A 81 15.64 0.24 8.91
N TRP A 82 14.44 0.34 9.49
CA TRP A 82 13.67 1.60 9.47
C TRP A 82 14.37 2.72 10.24
N THR A 83 14.83 2.43 11.46
CA THR A 83 15.59 3.39 12.28
C THR A 83 16.87 3.84 11.58
N SER A 84 17.61 2.91 10.95
CA SER A 84 18.77 3.22 10.12
C SER A 84 18.39 4.11 8.94
N TYR A 85 17.36 3.74 8.16
CA TYR A 85 16.91 4.52 7.01
C TYR A 85 16.56 5.96 7.39
N ILE A 86 15.70 6.16 8.39
CA ILE A 86 15.30 7.50 8.85
C ILE A 86 16.50 8.33 9.33
N SER A 87 17.50 7.70 9.97
CA SER A 87 18.71 8.42 10.40
C SER A 87 19.55 8.97 9.23
N THR A 88 19.37 8.42 8.02
CA THR A 88 20.08 8.86 6.81
C THR A 88 19.35 9.94 6.02
N ILE A 89 18.11 10.27 6.40
CA ILE A 89 17.27 11.25 5.70
C ILE A 89 17.57 12.65 6.22
N ALA A 90 18.02 13.53 5.31
CA ALA A 90 18.32 14.92 5.64
C ALA A 90 17.05 15.78 5.81
N ASN A 91 16.02 15.50 5.01
CA ASN A 91 14.73 16.18 5.08
C ASN A 91 13.57 15.18 4.98
N PRO A 92 12.82 14.91 6.06
CA PRO A 92 11.70 13.98 6.04
C PRO A 92 10.61 14.31 5.01
N ALA A 93 10.48 15.57 4.59
CA ALA A 93 9.52 15.98 3.56
C ALA A 93 9.85 15.40 2.17
N ASN A 94 11.10 15.01 1.95
CA ASN A 94 11.54 14.38 0.72
C ASN A 94 11.26 12.87 0.72
N VAL A 95 10.90 12.26 1.85
CA VAL A 95 10.61 10.83 1.85
C VAL A 95 9.33 10.56 1.06
N LYS A 96 9.46 9.74 0.03
CA LYS A 96 8.36 9.10 -0.69
C LYS A 96 8.32 7.63 -0.32
N TRP A 97 7.16 7.02 -0.49
CA TRP A 97 6.97 5.62 -0.18
C TRP A 97 5.85 5.03 -1.04
N GLY A 98 5.75 3.72 -1.02
CA GLY A 98 4.56 3.00 -1.45
C GLY A 98 4.65 1.50 -1.22
N VAL A 99 3.52 0.83 -1.36
CA VAL A 99 3.40 -0.61 -1.19
C VAL A 99 3.23 -1.26 -2.56
N TYR A 100 4.01 -2.30 -2.85
CA TYR A 100 4.08 -2.97 -4.15
C TYR A 100 4.05 -4.49 -4.01
N GLY A 101 3.35 -5.15 -4.91
CA GLY A 101 3.35 -6.61 -4.97
C GLY A 101 2.94 -7.12 -6.33
N VAL A 102 3.45 -8.29 -6.72
CA VAL A 102 3.04 -8.95 -7.97
C VAL A 102 2.53 -10.35 -7.63
N THR A 103 1.24 -10.61 -7.86
CA THR A 103 0.63 -11.91 -7.48
C THR A 103 0.95 -13.03 -8.46
N LYS A 104 1.31 -12.69 -9.70
CA LYS A 104 1.70 -13.62 -10.77
C LYS A 104 2.41 -12.83 -11.89
N GLY A 105 3.69 -13.08 -12.16
CA GLY A 105 4.45 -12.22 -13.09
C GLY A 105 5.79 -12.75 -13.61
N THR A 106 6.15 -12.36 -14.85
CA THR A 106 7.15 -12.91 -15.81
C THR A 106 6.60 -14.05 -16.69
N GLY A 107 6.69 -13.90 -18.02
CA GLY A 107 6.05 -14.79 -19.02
C GLY A 107 4.82 -14.18 -19.73
N ALA A 108 4.50 -14.67 -20.93
CA ALA A 108 3.34 -14.25 -21.71
C ALA A 108 2.02 -14.71 -21.07
N ALA A 109 0.92 -14.05 -21.46
CA ALA A 109 -0.48 -14.36 -21.15
C ALA A 109 -1.02 -13.78 -19.84
N THR A 110 -1.97 -12.87 -19.99
CA THR A 110 -3.23 -12.67 -19.24
C THR A 110 -3.29 -13.16 -17.79
N GLY A 111 -3.82 -12.31 -16.91
CA GLY A 111 -4.00 -12.63 -15.49
C GLY A 111 -2.79 -12.38 -14.60
N SER A 112 -1.70 -11.79 -15.12
CA SER A 112 -0.71 -11.13 -14.27
C SER A 112 -1.36 -9.97 -13.53
N SER A 113 -1.04 -9.81 -12.25
CA SER A 113 -1.52 -8.66 -11.48
C SER A 113 -0.41 -7.96 -10.73
N LEU A 114 -0.43 -6.64 -10.81
CA LEU A 114 0.35 -5.72 -10.01
C LEU A 114 -0.58 -5.14 -8.95
N ILE A 115 -0.13 -5.11 -7.71
CA ILE A 115 -0.80 -4.46 -6.60
C ILE A 115 0.08 -3.29 -6.17
N THR A 116 -0.49 -2.10 -6.03
CA THR A 116 0.29 -0.88 -5.76
C THR A 116 -0.54 0.19 -5.06
N THR A 117 0.12 0.99 -4.22
CA THR A 117 -0.42 2.29 -3.78
C THR A 117 -0.21 3.37 -4.83
N LEU A 118 -1.12 4.33 -4.92
CA LEU A 118 -1.02 5.51 -5.78
C LEU A 118 -1.64 6.73 -5.06
N SER A 119 -0.95 7.86 -5.06
CA SER A 119 -1.52 9.15 -4.61
C SER A 119 -2.15 9.93 -5.76
N VAL A 120 -1.73 9.65 -7.00
CA VAL A 120 -2.37 10.15 -8.23
C VAL A 120 -2.75 8.94 -9.05
N VAL A 121 -4.05 8.73 -9.22
CA VAL A 121 -4.60 7.53 -9.84
C VAL A 121 -4.77 7.77 -11.35
N PRO A 122 -3.95 7.16 -12.22
CA PRO A 122 -4.12 7.34 -13.66
C PRO A 122 -5.42 6.68 -14.13
N ALA A 123 -6.05 7.25 -15.16
CA ALA A 123 -7.27 6.71 -15.75
C ALA A 123 -7.05 5.28 -16.28
N SER A 124 -5.90 5.01 -16.88
CA SER A 124 -5.46 3.68 -17.32
C SER A 124 -3.94 3.56 -17.33
N ILE A 125 -3.43 2.33 -17.43
CA ILE A 125 -2.01 2.04 -17.67
C ILE A 125 -1.91 1.23 -18.95
N GLY A 126 -1.09 1.68 -19.90
CA GLY A 126 -0.79 0.93 -21.11
C GLY A 126 -0.04 -0.36 -20.81
N GLY A 127 -0.25 -1.40 -21.64
CA GLY A 127 0.36 -2.72 -21.43
C GLY A 127 1.88 -2.63 -21.21
N PHE A 128 2.59 -1.91 -22.08
CA PHE A 128 4.05 -1.77 -21.98
C PHE A 128 4.50 -1.27 -20.61
N ALA A 129 3.85 -0.22 -20.08
CA ALA A 129 4.17 0.31 -18.76
C ALA A 129 3.88 -0.73 -17.66
N PHE A 130 2.75 -1.45 -17.75
CA PHE A 130 2.43 -2.54 -16.83
C PHE A 130 3.46 -3.69 -16.87
N GLY A 131 3.90 -4.09 -18.07
CA GLY A 131 4.93 -5.11 -18.25
C GLY A 131 6.27 -4.69 -17.66
N SER A 132 6.70 -3.45 -17.94
CA SER A 132 7.90 -2.85 -17.37
C SER A 132 7.83 -2.78 -15.84
N SER A 133 6.65 -2.47 -15.26
CA SER A 133 6.48 -2.45 -13.82
C SER A 133 6.78 -3.80 -13.15
N ILE A 134 6.35 -4.91 -13.76
CA ILE A 134 6.63 -6.26 -13.22
C ILE A 134 8.11 -6.61 -13.32
N VAL A 135 8.77 -6.23 -14.43
CA VAL A 135 10.22 -6.45 -14.59
C VAL A 135 10.98 -5.67 -13.52
N ASN A 136 10.63 -4.38 -13.34
CA ASN A 136 11.26 -3.51 -12.34
C ASN A 136 11.07 -4.04 -10.91
N TYR A 137 9.88 -4.55 -10.60
CA TYR A 137 9.61 -5.21 -9.33
C TYR A 137 10.57 -6.39 -9.06
N ASN A 138 10.79 -7.28 -10.05
CA ASN A 138 11.72 -8.40 -9.87
C ASN A 138 13.20 -7.96 -9.82
N THR A 139 13.55 -6.90 -10.54
CA THR A 139 14.88 -6.28 -10.46
C THR A 139 15.13 -5.74 -9.06
N GLU A 140 14.17 -5.03 -8.47
CA GLU A 140 14.26 -4.52 -7.10
C GLU A 140 14.54 -5.65 -6.11
N ILE A 141 13.79 -6.74 -6.23
CA ILE A 141 13.99 -7.95 -5.41
C ILE A 141 15.38 -8.55 -5.61
N SER A 142 15.96 -8.45 -6.81
CA SER A 142 17.31 -8.97 -7.07
C SER A 142 18.42 -8.08 -6.49
N VAL A 143 18.20 -6.77 -6.40
CA VAL A 143 19.13 -5.82 -5.74
C VAL A 143 19.13 -6.04 -4.23
N TYR A 144 17.94 -6.29 -3.68
CA TYR A 144 17.70 -6.39 -2.25
C TYR A 144 17.76 -7.83 -1.70
N GLY A 145 17.52 -8.84 -2.52
CA GLY A 145 17.56 -10.25 -2.15
C GLY A 145 18.90 -10.75 -1.58
N PRO A 146 20.08 -10.27 -2.03
CA PRO A 146 21.37 -10.68 -1.45
C PRO A 146 21.51 -10.30 0.04
N THR A 147 20.94 -9.18 0.48
CA THR A 147 20.96 -8.76 1.90
C THR A 147 19.99 -9.59 2.76
N ALA A 148 19.12 -10.39 2.15
CA ALA A 148 18.20 -11.32 2.83
C ALA A 148 18.85 -12.63 3.30
N SER A 149 20.06 -12.95 2.84
CA SER A 149 20.64 -14.31 2.94
C SER A 149 21.39 -14.61 4.25
N SER A 150 21.51 -13.66 5.18
CA SER A 150 22.02 -13.90 6.54
C SER A 150 20.85 -14.26 7.46
N GLY A 151 20.52 -15.55 7.51
CA GLY A 151 19.28 -16.07 8.09
C GLY A 151 18.89 -15.54 9.47
N SER A 152 17.70 -14.92 9.53
CA SER A 152 16.64 -15.13 10.52
C SER A 152 15.59 -14.04 10.30
N SER A 153 14.34 -14.44 10.09
CA SER A 153 13.12 -13.68 10.37
C SER A 153 12.99 -12.23 9.82
N GLY A 154 12.37 -12.10 8.64
CA GLY A 154 11.80 -10.84 8.13
C GLY A 154 12.79 -10.03 7.31
N PHE A 155 12.56 -9.97 6.00
CA PHE A 155 13.38 -9.17 5.11
C PHE A 155 13.10 -7.67 5.30
N ASN A 156 14.09 -6.95 5.84
CA ASN A 156 14.10 -5.49 5.90
C ASN A 156 15.51 -5.00 5.60
N ALA A 157 15.66 -4.17 4.58
CA ALA A 157 16.97 -3.75 4.10
C ALA A 157 17.00 -2.26 3.79
N VAL A 158 18.19 -1.68 3.95
CA VAL A 158 18.50 -0.28 3.62
C VAL A 158 19.65 -0.26 2.64
N THR A 159 19.53 0.53 1.59
CA THR A 159 20.64 0.83 0.67
C THR A 159 21.00 2.30 0.84
N THR A 160 22.25 2.55 1.25
CA THR A 160 22.82 3.90 1.32
C THR A 160 23.47 4.27 -0.01
N ASN A 161 23.37 5.52 -0.44
CA ASN A 161 23.90 5.96 -1.74
C ASN A 161 23.44 5.06 -2.88
N ASP A 162 22.15 4.75 -2.92
CA ASP A 162 21.54 3.90 -3.92
C ASP A 162 21.56 4.58 -5.31
N LEU A 163 22.75 4.57 -5.92
CA LEU A 163 23.01 5.01 -7.28
C LEU A 163 22.47 4.01 -8.30
N ALA A 164 22.22 2.76 -7.87
CA ALA A 164 21.61 1.73 -8.70
C ALA A 164 20.18 2.14 -9.06
N THR A 165 19.38 2.63 -8.10
CA THR A 165 18.10 3.28 -8.44
C THR A 165 18.30 4.61 -9.17
N GLY A 166 19.36 5.39 -8.86
CA GLY A 166 19.71 6.65 -9.53
C GLY A 166 20.00 6.57 -11.05
N THR A 167 20.41 5.42 -11.57
CA THR A 167 20.67 5.22 -13.02
C THR A 167 19.43 4.71 -13.78
N TRP A 168 18.35 4.37 -13.07
CA TRP A 168 17.16 3.76 -13.66
C TRP A 168 15.90 4.58 -13.40
N ALA A 169 15.21 4.90 -14.49
CA ALA A 169 13.84 5.43 -14.53
C ALA A 169 12.77 4.47 -13.95
N ASN A 170 13.17 3.54 -13.07
CA ASN A 170 12.41 2.35 -12.70
C ASN A 170 12.29 2.27 -11.19
N ASN A 171 11.40 3.12 -10.68
CA ASN A 171 10.87 3.17 -9.34
C ASN A 171 10.25 1.80 -8.88
N ALA A 172 10.95 0.67 -8.71
CA ALA A 172 10.40 -0.59 -8.15
C ALA A 172 9.06 -1.14 -8.73
N GLY A 173 8.65 -0.70 -9.94
CA GLY A 173 7.33 -1.00 -10.52
C GLY A 173 6.29 0.13 -10.49
N ILE A 174 6.62 1.26 -9.89
CA ILE A 174 5.83 2.50 -9.82
C ILE A 174 5.73 3.16 -11.19
N ILE A 175 4.51 3.58 -11.53
CA ILE A 175 4.26 4.47 -12.65
C ILE A 175 4.81 5.85 -12.28
N PRO A 176 5.79 6.43 -13.01
CA PRO A 176 6.37 7.72 -12.67
C PRO A 176 5.30 8.79 -12.40
N GLY A 177 5.50 9.60 -11.36
CA GLY A 177 4.60 10.71 -11.00
C GLY A 177 3.36 10.34 -10.17
N THR A 178 3.21 9.07 -9.77
CA THR A 178 2.01 8.61 -9.03
C THR A 178 2.18 8.51 -7.51
N LEU A 179 3.39 8.77 -6.98
CA LEU A 179 3.70 8.79 -5.54
C LEU A 179 4.13 10.18 -5.10
N THR A 180 3.16 10.98 -4.73
CA THR A 180 3.34 12.35 -4.26
C THR A 180 3.21 12.46 -2.75
N ALA A 181 2.51 11.51 -2.11
CA ALA A 181 2.35 11.47 -0.65
C ALA A 181 3.68 11.19 0.05
N GLY A 182 3.98 11.99 1.08
CA GLY A 182 5.12 11.75 1.97
C GLY A 182 4.73 10.97 3.23
N LEU A 183 5.63 10.94 4.21
CA LEU A 183 5.34 10.41 5.54
C LEU A 183 4.13 11.15 6.17
N GLY A 184 3.24 10.40 6.78
CA GLY A 184 1.96 10.85 7.34
C GLY A 184 0.83 10.99 6.32
N GLY A 185 1.12 10.91 5.01
CA GLY A 185 0.12 10.92 3.95
C GLY A 185 -0.58 9.57 3.75
N SER A 186 -1.68 9.59 3.01
CA SER A 186 -2.40 8.38 2.56
C SER A 186 -2.24 8.18 1.06
N MET A 187 -2.31 6.92 0.63
CA MET A 187 -2.40 6.55 -0.78
C MET A 187 -3.39 5.41 -0.99
N ASP A 188 -4.24 5.57 -1.99
CA ASP A 188 -5.21 4.56 -2.40
C ASP A 188 -4.51 3.31 -2.90
N PHE A 189 -5.12 2.15 -2.67
CA PHE A 189 -4.57 0.85 -2.99
C PHE A 189 -5.31 0.18 -4.15
N PHE A 190 -4.56 -0.22 -5.17
CA PHE A 190 -5.12 -0.75 -6.41
C PHE A 190 -4.51 -2.08 -6.80
N LYS A 191 -5.30 -2.86 -7.54
CA LYS A 191 -4.86 -4.01 -8.32
C LYS A 191 -5.04 -3.71 -9.81
N TYR A 192 -3.97 -3.83 -10.56
CA TYR A 192 -3.98 -3.83 -12.02
C TYR A 192 -3.84 -5.26 -12.52
N THR A 193 -4.69 -5.68 -13.45
CA THR A 193 -4.65 -7.03 -14.01
C THR A 193 -4.53 -6.97 -15.53
N SER A 194 -3.55 -7.68 -16.10
CA SER A 194 -3.41 -7.80 -17.55
C SER A 194 -4.59 -8.59 -18.14
N THR A 195 -5.24 -8.04 -19.15
CA THR A 195 -6.36 -8.67 -19.89
C THR A 195 -5.92 -9.38 -21.16
N GLY A 196 -4.67 -9.21 -21.57
CA GLY A 196 -4.12 -9.76 -22.80
C GLY A 196 -2.60 -9.70 -22.82
N SER A 197 -2.01 -9.54 -24.01
CA SER A 197 -0.56 -9.39 -24.13
C SER A 197 -0.10 -8.13 -23.41
N LYS A 198 0.86 -8.28 -22.49
CA LYS A 198 1.45 -7.17 -21.74
C LYS A 198 2.16 -6.15 -22.64
N ALA A 199 2.37 -6.41 -23.94
CA ALA A 199 2.93 -5.41 -24.86
C ALA A 199 1.87 -4.47 -25.46
N THR A 200 0.60 -4.88 -25.52
CA THR A 200 -0.40 -4.21 -26.38
C THR A 200 -1.75 -3.99 -25.71
N SER A 201 -2.10 -4.74 -24.66
CA SER A 201 -3.40 -4.66 -24.00
C SER A 201 -3.36 -3.74 -22.77
N LEU A 202 -4.41 -2.92 -22.58
CA LEU A 202 -4.57 -2.13 -21.36
C LEU A 202 -4.81 -3.05 -20.16
N ALA A 203 -4.19 -2.73 -19.02
CA ALA A 203 -4.49 -3.42 -17.77
C ALA A 203 -5.81 -2.91 -17.18
N THR A 204 -6.66 -3.82 -16.70
CA THR A 204 -7.85 -3.45 -15.94
C THR A 204 -7.43 -2.98 -14.56
N LYS A 205 -7.85 -1.77 -14.20
CA LYS A 205 -7.67 -1.20 -12.87
C LYS A 205 -8.86 -1.58 -12.00
N THR A 206 -8.58 -2.10 -10.81
CA THR A 206 -9.58 -2.39 -9.78
C THR A 206 -9.08 -1.79 -8.48
N ALA A 207 -9.83 -0.85 -7.91
CA ALA A 207 -9.58 -0.40 -6.55
C ALA A 207 -9.89 -1.54 -5.58
N TYR A 208 -9.09 -1.69 -4.53
CA TYR A 208 -9.61 -2.31 -3.32
C TYR A 208 -10.60 -1.32 -2.74
N ALA A 209 -11.84 -1.74 -2.53
CA ALA A 209 -12.92 -0.83 -2.13
C ALA A 209 -13.97 -1.60 -1.33
N THR A 210 -13.56 -2.09 -0.16
CA THR A 210 -14.40 -2.97 0.68
C THR A 210 -15.71 -2.27 1.11
N GLY A 211 -15.71 -0.93 1.15
CA GLY A 211 -16.85 -0.08 1.51
C GLY A 211 -17.39 0.82 0.40
N GLY A 212 -16.98 0.63 -0.85
CA GLY A 212 -17.38 1.48 -1.97
C GLY A 212 -16.44 2.66 -2.26
N ASP A 213 -15.72 3.16 -1.26
CA ASP A 213 -14.55 4.03 -1.43
C ASP A 213 -13.26 3.21 -1.51
N ALA A 214 -12.21 3.77 -2.13
CA ALA A 214 -10.92 3.09 -2.23
C ALA A 214 -10.28 2.89 -0.84
N ASP A 215 -9.91 1.64 -0.56
CA ASP A 215 -9.06 1.26 0.56
C ASP A 215 -7.67 1.88 0.37
N TYR A 216 -7.00 2.22 1.47
CA TYR A 216 -5.76 3.00 1.41
C TYR A 216 -4.74 2.55 2.44
N PHE A 217 -3.48 2.89 2.17
CA PHE A 217 -2.38 2.79 3.13
C PHE A 217 -2.05 4.17 3.71
N THR A 218 -1.60 4.20 4.96
CA THR A 218 -0.90 5.34 5.57
C THR A 218 0.43 4.87 6.13
N LEU A 219 1.49 5.65 5.94
CA LEU A 219 2.78 5.42 6.57
C LEU A 219 3.09 6.57 7.52
N SER A 220 3.06 6.32 8.82
CA SER A 220 3.39 7.32 9.83
C SER A 220 4.88 7.69 9.81
N ASN A 221 5.21 8.85 10.38
CA ASN A 221 6.59 9.30 10.56
C ASN A 221 7.43 8.36 11.45
N THR A 222 6.78 7.52 12.26
CA THR A 222 7.44 6.55 13.14
C THR A 222 7.59 5.18 12.49
N GLY A 223 7.20 4.97 11.23
CA GLY A 223 7.34 3.68 10.54
C GLY A 223 6.20 2.70 10.78
N VAL A 224 5.07 3.16 11.32
CA VAL A 224 3.85 2.35 11.35
C VAL A 224 3.13 2.51 10.02
N LEU A 225 3.06 1.42 9.24
CA LEU A 225 2.29 1.30 8.00
C LEU A 225 0.93 0.68 8.34
N THR A 226 -0.16 1.35 7.96
CA THR A 226 -1.52 0.85 8.21
C THR A 226 -2.31 0.76 6.92
N TYR A 227 -2.84 -0.41 6.63
CA TYR A 227 -3.89 -0.61 5.63
C TYR A 227 -5.26 -0.40 6.27
N THR A 228 -6.08 0.43 5.66
CA THR A 228 -7.46 0.70 6.09
C THR A 228 -8.42 0.21 5.01
N ALA A 229 -9.15 -0.86 5.32
CA ALA A 229 -10.33 -1.25 4.57
C ALA A 229 -11.46 -0.29 4.95
N VAL A 230 -11.85 0.58 4.03
CA VAL A 230 -12.90 1.56 4.27
C VAL A 230 -14.21 0.80 4.42
N ALA A 231 -14.91 1.01 5.53
CA ALA A 231 -16.23 0.42 5.74
C ALA A 231 -17.25 1.13 4.86
N SER A 232 -18.26 0.40 4.36
CA SER A 232 -19.34 1.03 3.62
C SER A 232 -20.06 2.03 4.52
N VAL A 233 -20.05 3.29 4.10
CA VAL A 233 -20.87 4.30 4.73
C VAL A 233 -22.31 4.01 4.31
N PRO A 234 -23.25 3.73 5.24
CA PRO A 234 -24.64 3.50 4.87
C PRO A 234 -25.14 4.69 4.08
N GLU A 235 -25.70 4.45 2.90
CA GLU A 235 -26.18 5.50 2.02
C GLU A 235 -27.31 6.29 2.72
N ALA A 236 -27.51 7.55 2.30
CA ALA A 236 -28.52 8.45 2.87
C ALA A 236 -29.92 7.82 2.92
N ASP A 237 -30.23 6.95 1.96
CA ASP A 237 -31.51 6.23 1.87
C ASP A 237 -31.69 5.23 3.02
N SER A 238 -30.62 4.63 3.53
CA SER A 238 -30.68 3.76 4.72
C SER A 238 -31.03 4.57 5.98
N TYR A 239 -30.49 5.78 6.10
CA TYR A 239 -30.87 6.69 7.18
C TYR A 239 -32.28 7.23 7.01
N ALA A 240 -32.71 7.51 5.78
CA ALA A 240 -34.08 7.92 5.48
C ALA A 240 -35.08 6.81 5.82
N MET A 241 -34.77 5.55 5.51
CA MET A 241 -35.62 4.40 5.84
C MET A 241 -35.64 4.11 7.35
N MET A 242 -34.52 4.30 8.05
CA MET A 242 -34.49 4.24 9.51
C MET A 242 -35.33 5.35 10.15
N LEU A 243 -35.23 6.59 9.63
CA LEU A 243 -36.05 7.72 10.07
C LEU A 243 -37.53 7.52 9.75
N ALA A 244 -37.86 6.96 8.57
CA ALA A 244 -39.22 6.61 8.21
C ALA A 244 -39.77 5.52 9.14
N GLY A 245 -38.96 4.50 9.46
CA GLY A 245 -39.31 3.45 10.42
C GLY A 245 -39.57 4.01 11.82
N LEU A 246 -38.68 4.87 12.33
CA LEU A 246 -38.87 5.54 13.62
C LEU A 246 -40.07 6.49 13.62
N GLY A 247 -40.29 7.20 12.52
CA GLY A 247 -41.46 8.07 12.32
C GLY A 247 -42.77 7.29 12.38
N LEU A 248 -42.83 6.11 11.75
CA LEU A 248 -43.99 5.23 11.78
C LEU A 248 -44.27 4.70 13.20
N VAL A 249 -43.23 4.24 13.91
CA VAL A 249 -43.36 3.77 15.29
C VAL A 249 -43.84 4.90 16.22
N GLY A 250 -43.27 6.10 16.08
CA GLY A 250 -43.69 7.28 16.83
C GLY A 250 -45.16 7.65 16.56
N TYR A 251 -45.61 7.56 15.30
CA TYR A 251 -46.99 7.78 14.92
C TYR A 251 -47.95 6.75 15.55
N MET A 252 -47.58 5.47 15.54
CA MET A 252 -48.38 4.41 16.16
C MET A 252 -48.52 4.57 17.68
N VAL A 253 -47.44 4.94 18.38
CA VAL A 253 -47.46 5.20 19.83
C VAL A 253 -48.36 6.40 20.15
N ARG A 254 -48.28 7.48 19.37
CA ARG A 254 -49.17 8.64 19.55
C ARG A 254 -50.64 8.27 19.40
N ARG A 255 -50.97 7.43 18.40
CA ARG A 255 -52.36 6.99 18.18
C ARG A 255 -52.91 6.15 19.33
N ARG A 256 -52.06 5.35 19.99
CA ARG A 256 -52.45 4.55 21.16
C ARG A 256 -52.68 5.36 22.45
N LYS A 257 -51.99 6.50 22.61
CA LYS A 257 -52.21 7.39 23.77
C LYS A 257 -53.45 8.28 23.64
N ALA A 258 -53.97 8.45 22.43
CA ALA A 258 -55.12 9.29 22.14
C ALA A 258 -56.46 8.51 22.15
N ALA A 259 -56.42 7.20 22.38
CA ALA A 259 -57.57 6.33 22.60
C ALA A 259 -57.52 5.80 24.03
#